data_AF-A0A7S2TQF0-F1
#
_entry.id   AF-A0A7S2TQF0-F1
#
_cell.length_a   1.000
_cell.length_b   1.000
_cell.length_c   1.000
_cell.angle_alpha   90.00
_cell.angle_beta   90.00
_cell.angle_gamma   90.00
#
_symmetry.space_group_name_H-M   'P 1'
#
loop_
_entity.id
_entity.type
_entity.pdbx_description
1 polymer ?
#
loop_
_entity_poly.entity_id
_entity_poly.type
_entity_poly.pdbx_seq_one_letter_code
_entity_poly.pdbx_strand_id
1 'polypeptide(L)'
;VALKALVDKAHETFTKLVDAQIKQLSENPVPYTSDLSPPPAIESLLDQTRSLIKVHSDCLVAESEKDEAFVPVLEKLVKAILNSTTNAKGLNESNGAVYRLNTACALDGCLKSPEGGVVQVKAGVSAVVKKLIKQLIMLQAQAFLDKAGLGEVAKALNGQQTDSKGAPALEESKLRAALSSFYGHLAGVNTLLTPEMDRLSDPWVRVTVRDGVGVFVKDSYARLHAHVLNPKSGYSPGASAMLKHSPKQIETLLDI
;
A
#
# COMPACT_ATOMS: atom_id res chain seq x y z
N VAL A 1 30.76 6.40 -39.86
CA VAL A 1 31.15 7.51 -38.96
C VAL A 1 29.99 8.48 -38.71
N ALA A 2 29.32 9.02 -39.74
CA ALA A 2 28.22 9.97 -39.56
C ALA A 2 26.96 9.39 -38.87
N LEU A 3 26.55 8.17 -39.19
CA LEU A 3 25.36 7.54 -38.58
C LEU A 3 25.54 7.29 -37.08
N LYS A 4 26.72 6.77 -36.68
CA LYS A 4 27.06 6.55 -35.27
C LYS A 4 27.04 7.87 -34.48
N ALA A 5 27.67 8.92 -35.02
CA ALA A 5 27.65 10.25 -34.40
C ALA A 5 26.23 10.83 -34.27
N LEU A 6 25.33 10.56 -35.22
CA LEU A 6 23.93 10.97 -35.13
C LEU A 6 23.18 10.21 -34.02
N VAL A 7 23.38 8.89 -33.93
CA VAL A 7 22.78 8.05 -32.88
C VAL A 7 23.26 8.47 -31.49
N ASP A 8 24.57 8.68 -31.33
CA ASP A 8 25.17 9.12 -30.06
C ASP A 8 24.58 10.48 -29.62
N LYS A 9 24.47 11.43 -30.57
CA LYS A 9 23.89 12.75 -30.30
C LYS A 9 22.39 12.70 -29.98
N ALA A 10 21.64 11.82 -30.66
CA ALA A 10 20.23 11.60 -30.37
C ALA A 10 20.04 11.00 -28.96
N HIS A 11 20.85 10.01 -28.59
CA HIS A 11 20.82 9.39 -27.27
C HIS A 11 21.19 10.39 -26.16
N GLU A 12 22.20 11.22 -26.38
CA GLU A 12 22.59 12.29 -25.46
C GLU A 12 21.46 13.32 -25.28
N THR A 13 20.85 13.75 -26.39
CA THR A 13 19.75 14.74 -26.36
C THR A 13 18.55 14.16 -25.63
N PHE A 14 18.17 12.93 -25.95
CA PHE A 14 17.06 12.22 -25.30
C PHE A 14 17.30 12.09 -23.79
N THR A 15 18.48 11.64 -23.38
CA THR A 15 18.82 11.47 -21.96
C THR A 15 18.78 12.80 -21.21
N LYS A 16 19.30 13.88 -21.81
CA LYS A 16 19.21 15.24 -21.23
C LYS A 16 17.77 15.70 -21.05
N LEU A 17 16.88 15.42 -22.01
CA LEU A 17 15.47 15.78 -21.91
C LEU A 17 14.76 15.00 -20.79
N VAL A 18 15.01 13.69 -20.70
CA VAL A 18 14.48 12.85 -19.61
C VAL A 18 14.99 13.35 -18.26
N ASP A 19 16.29 13.61 -18.12
CA ASP A 19 16.87 14.08 -16.86
C ASP A 19 16.32 15.47 -16.47
N ALA A 20 16.11 16.38 -17.43
CA ALA A 20 15.51 17.69 -17.17
C ALA A 20 14.06 17.57 -16.69
N GLN A 21 13.27 16.67 -17.27
CA GLN A 21 11.89 16.42 -16.88
C GLN A 21 11.78 15.78 -15.50
N ILE A 22 12.65 14.80 -15.19
CA ILE A 22 12.76 14.20 -13.86
C ILE A 22 13.14 15.26 -12.82
N LYS A 23 14.12 16.10 -13.14
CA LYS A 23 14.55 17.20 -12.27
C LYS A 23 13.38 18.16 -12.00
N GLN A 24 12.65 18.57 -13.04
CA GLN A 24 11.49 19.44 -12.90
C GLN A 24 10.41 18.83 -11.99
N LEU A 25 10.13 17.54 -12.11
CA LEU A 25 9.19 16.82 -11.27
C LEU A 25 9.64 16.76 -9.80
N SER A 26 10.95 16.62 -9.57
CA SER A 26 11.51 16.57 -8.22
C SER A 26 11.57 17.93 -7.52
N GLU A 27 11.82 19.00 -8.28
CA GLU A 27 11.94 20.37 -7.76
C GLU A 27 10.58 21.05 -7.56
N ASN A 28 9.56 20.62 -8.32
CA ASN A 28 8.22 21.19 -8.26
C ASN A 28 7.22 20.12 -7.79
N PRO A 29 6.88 20.09 -6.49
CA PRO A 29 5.92 19.12 -5.96
C PRO A 29 4.60 19.22 -6.71
N VAL A 30 4.19 18.12 -7.35
CA VAL A 30 2.94 18.10 -8.11
C VAL A 30 1.76 18.10 -7.14
N PRO A 31 0.79 19.00 -7.29
CA PRO A 31 -0.44 18.95 -6.50
C PRO A 31 -1.17 17.62 -6.71
N TYR A 32 -1.64 17.00 -5.62
CA TYR A 32 -2.48 15.81 -5.70
C TYR A 32 -3.94 16.18 -6.04
N THR A 33 -4.66 15.25 -6.65
CA THR A 33 -6.08 15.40 -6.97
C THR A 33 -6.95 15.08 -5.74
N SER A 34 -8.21 15.54 -5.76
CA SER A 34 -9.17 15.29 -4.67
C SER A 34 -9.56 13.82 -4.55
N ASP A 35 -9.39 13.01 -5.58
CA ASP A 35 -9.62 11.55 -5.57
C ASP A 35 -8.33 10.74 -5.33
N LEU A 36 -7.17 11.39 -5.20
CA LEU A 36 -5.83 10.77 -5.07
C LEU A 36 -5.44 9.90 -6.27
N SER A 37 -6.02 10.15 -7.44
CA SER A 37 -5.51 9.61 -8.69
C SER A 37 -4.15 10.26 -9.04
N PRO A 38 -3.41 9.70 -10.01
CA PRO A 38 -2.26 10.41 -10.57
C PRO A 38 -2.71 11.77 -11.16
N PRO A 39 -2.03 12.88 -10.84
CA PRO A 39 -2.31 14.19 -11.44
C PRO A 39 -1.83 14.25 -12.90
N PRO A 40 -2.30 15.24 -13.68
CA PRO A 40 -1.99 15.34 -15.12
C PRO A 40 -0.50 15.31 -15.49
N ALA A 41 0.36 15.89 -14.66
CA ALA A 41 1.81 15.85 -14.88
C ALA A 41 2.40 14.43 -14.76
N ILE A 42 1.85 13.61 -13.85
CA ILE A 42 2.24 12.21 -13.71
C ILE A 42 1.61 11.37 -14.82
N GLU A 43 0.36 11.62 -15.21
CA GLU A 43 -0.28 10.94 -16.35
C GLU A 43 0.49 11.13 -17.66
N SER A 44 0.94 12.36 -17.93
CA SER A 44 1.80 12.64 -19.10
C SER A 44 3.10 11.83 -19.09
N LEU A 45 3.72 11.66 -17.92
CA LEU A 45 4.91 10.79 -17.77
C LEU A 45 4.59 9.31 -17.94
N LEU A 46 3.41 8.85 -17.49
CA LEU A 46 2.94 7.49 -17.70
C LEU A 46 2.71 7.22 -19.21
N ASP A 47 2.10 8.15 -19.93
CA ASP A 47 1.89 8.06 -21.39
C ASP A 47 3.21 8.05 -22.17
N GLN A 48 4.16 8.89 -21.76
CA GLN A 48 5.50 8.88 -22.33
C GLN A 48 6.21 7.55 -22.05
N THR A 49 6.05 7.00 -20.84
CA THR A 49 6.61 5.68 -20.48
C THR A 49 6.00 4.57 -21.34
N ARG A 50 4.67 4.56 -21.55
CA ARG A 50 3.99 3.62 -22.45
C ARG A 50 4.52 3.73 -23.88
N SER A 51 4.70 4.95 -24.38
CA SER A 51 5.21 5.20 -25.72
C SER A 51 6.63 4.68 -25.88
N LEU A 52 7.49 4.89 -24.89
CA LEU A 52 8.87 4.38 -24.89
C LEU A 52 8.92 2.85 -24.84
N ILE A 53 8.07 2.22 -24.03
CA ILE A 53 7.95 0.75 -23.99
C ILE A 53 7.54 0.21 -25.36
N LYS A 54 6.57 0.86 -26.02
CA LYS A 54 6.14 0.45 -27.36
C LYS A 54 7.26 0.59 -28.40
N VAL A 55 7.93 1.75 -28.44
CA VAL A 55 9.08 1.96 -29.35
C VAL A 55 10.16 0.92 -29.09
N HIS A 56 10.45 0.60 -27.83
CA HIS A 56 11.39 -0.46 -27.47
C HIS A 56 10.95 -1.84 -27.97
N SER A 57 9.65 -2.17 -27.85
CA SER A 57 9.12 -3.45 -28.33
C SER A 57 9.18 -3.58 -29.86
N ASP A 58 9.05 -2.47 -30.58
CA ASP A 58 9.06 -2.41 -32.05
C ASP A 58 10.49 -2.35 -32.63
N CYS A 59 11.52 -2.16 -31.80
CA CYS A 59 12.92 -2.11 -32.24
C CYS A 59 13.37 -3.47 -32.80
N LEU A 60 13.91 -3.47 -34.03
CA LEU A 60 14.42 -4.66 -34.74
C LEU A 60 15.81 -5.13 -34.28
N VAL A 61 16.30 -4.61 -33.16
CA VAL A 61 17.62 -4.94 -32.59
C VAL A 61 17.49 -6.18 -31.70
N ALA A 62 18.57 -6.95 -31.52
CA ALA A 62 18.60 -8.09 -30.62
C ALA A 62 18.15 -7.70 -29.19
N GLU A 63 17.38 -8.59 -28.53
CA GLU A 63 16.76 -8.33 -27.22
C GLU A 63 17.74 -7.82 -26.17
N SER A 64 18.94 -8.41 -26.13
CA SER A 64 20.00 -8.04 -25.17
C SER A 64 20.52 -6.62 -25.39
N GLU A 65 20.70 -6.21 -26.65
CA GLU A 65 21.26 -4.90 -27.01
C GLU A 65 20.24 -3.78 -26.80
N LYS A 66 18.95 -4.05 -27.06
CA LYS A 66 17.87 -3.08 -26.81
C LYS A 66 17.61 -2.90 -25.31
N ASP A 67 17.63 -3.97 -24.52
CA ASP A 67 17.44 -3.91 -23.06
C ASP A 67 18.59 -3.15 -22.38
N GLU A 68 19.84 -3.35 -22.80
CA GLU A 68 21.02 -2.69 -22.20
C GLU A 68 20.90 -1.16 -22.25
N ALA A 69 20.43 -0.61 -23.36
CA ALA A 69 20.24 0.83 -23.52
C ALA A 69 18.93 1.34 -22.89
N PHE A 70 17.89 0.52 -22.86
CA PHE A 70 16.55 0.95 -22.45
C PHE A 70 16.30 0.85 -20.94
N VAL A 71 16.81 -0.20 -20.28
CA VAL A 71 16.62 -0.43 -18.84
C VAL A 71 16.98 0.79 -18.00
N PRO A 72 18.15 1.44 -18.17
CA PRO A 72 18.52 2.58 -17.34
C PRO A 72 17.56 3.77 -17.48
N VAL A 73 17.05 4.00 -18.69
CA VAL A 73 16.07 5.06 -18.97
C VAL A 73 14.75 4.73 -18.28
N LEU A 74 14.26 3.50 -18.46
CA LEU A 74 12.99 3.05 -17.87
C LEU A 74 13.06 3.09 -16.35
N GLU A 75 14.15 2.64 -15.74
CA GLU A 75 14.35 2.71 -14.29
C GLU A 75 14.37 4.15 -13.77
N LYS A 76 15.03 5.07 -14.48
CA LYS A 76 15.05 6.50 -14.11
C LYS A 76 13.65 7.08 -14.08
N LEU A 77 12.84 6.81 -15.11
CA LEU A 77 11.45 7.26 -15.19
C LEU A 77 10.58 6.65 -14.08
N VAL A 78 10.69 5.33 -13.87
CA VAL A 78 9.97 4.62 -12.80
C VAL A 78 10.32 5.21 -11.43
N LYS A 79 11.61 5.42 -11.14
CA LYS A 79 12.06 6.02 -9.87
C LYS A 79 11.52 7.44 -9.72
N ALA A 80 11.54 8.26 -10.77
CA ALA A 80 11.01 9.61 -10.74
C ALA A 80 9.51 9.65 -10.44
N ILE A 81 8.71 8.82 -11.12
CA ILE A 81 7.26 8.71 -10.92
C ILE A 81 6.94 8.24 -9.50
N LEU A 82 7.63 7.22 -8.99
CA LEU A 82 7.40 6.75 -7.62
C LEU A 82 7.81 7.80 -6.57
N ASN A 83 8.95 8.47 -6.76
CA ASN A 83 9.45 9.48 -5.82
C ASN A 83 8.63 10.78 -5.83
N SER A 84 7.95 11.11 -6.92
CA SER A 84 7.10 12.32 -6.96
C SER A 84 5.94 12.25 -5.96
N THR A 85 5.51 11.02 -5.63
CA THR A 85 4.46 10.77 -4.64
C THR A 85 4.97 10.66 -3.20
N THR A 86 6.30 10.63 -2.98
CA THR A 86 6.83 10.46 -1.64
C THR A 86 6.73 11.71 -0.77
N ASN A 87 6.75 12.89 -1.39
CA ASN A 87 6.81 14.18 -0.71
C ASN A 87 5.52 15.00 -0.82
N ALA A 88 4.38 14.35 -1.06
CA ALA A 88 3.09 15.02 -1.13
C ALA A 88 2.76 15.69 0.22
N LYS A 89 3.01 17.00 0.32
CA LYS A 89 2.76 17.80 1.53
C LYS A 89 1.26 17.97 1.74
N GLY A 90 0.77 17.85 2.98
CA GLY A 90 -0.62 18.11 3.32
C GLY A 90 -1.54 16.88 3.30
N LEU A 91 -1.04 15.71 2.91
CA LEU A 91 -1.75 14.45 3.10
C LEU A 91 -1.42 13.85 4.47
N ASN A 92 -2.44 13.30 5.13
CA ASN A 92 -2.22 12.39 6.25
C ASN A 92 -1.62 11.07 5.72
N GLU A 93 -1.15 10.21 6.63
CA GLU A 93 -0.44 8.98 6.26
C GLU A 93 -1.28 8.05 5.37
N SER A 94 -2.56 7.85 5.71
CA SER A 94 -3.47 7.00 4.93
C SER A 94 -3.73 7.53 3.52
N ASN A 95 -4.02 8.82 3.38
CA ASN A 95 -4.22 9.45 2.07
C ASN A 95 -2.93 9.46 1.25
N GLY A 96 -1.77 9.68 1.90
CA GLY A 96 -0.47 9.57 1.25
C GLY A 96 -0.21 8.15 0.72
N ALA A 97 -0.57 7.12 1.49
CA ALA A 97 -0.44 5.73 1.08
C ALA A 97 -1.37 5.39 -0.11
N VAL A 98 -2.62 5.86 -0.10
CA VAL A 98 -3.55 5.68 -1.23
C VAL A 98 -3.03 6.36 -2.50
N TYR A 99 -2.60 7.62 -2.41
CA TYR A 99 -2.06 8.36 -3.55
C TYR A 99 -0.85 7.66 -4.19
N ARG A 100 0.10 7.22 -3.36
CA ARG A 100 1.26 6.45 -3.80
C ARG A 100 0.85 5.13 -4.45
N LEU A 101 -0.12 4.42 -3.87
CA LEU A 101 -0.59 3.13 -4.38
C LEU A 101 -1.31 3.29 -5.73
N ASN A 102 -2.18 4.29 -5.88
CA ASN A 102 -2.85 4.59 -7.16
C ASN A 102 -1.82 4.87 -8.27
N THR A 103 -0.81 5.69 -7.98
CA THR A 103 0.26 6.00 -8.93
C THR A 103 1.13 4.78 -9.27
N ALA A 104 1.48 3.98 -8.27
CA ALA A 104 2.23 2.74 -8.49
C ALA A 104 1.44 1.72 -9.31
N CYS A 105 0.12 1.61 -9.11
CA CYS A 105 -0.75 0.72 -9.89
C CYS A 105 -0.87 1.19 -11.34
N ALA A 106 -1.02 2.50 -11.57
CA ALA A 106 -1.03 3.05 -12.93
C ALA A 106 0.27 2.73 -13.68
N LEU A 107 1.42 2.88 -13.01
CA LEU A 107 2.73 2.53 -13.55
C LEU A 107 2.90 1.02 -13.79
N ASP A 108 2.45 0.17 -12.85
CA ASP A 108 2.45 -1.28 -12.98
C ASP A 108 1.58 -1.73 -14.18
N GLY A 109 0.45 -1.05 -14.39
CA GLY A 109 -0.41 -1.23 -15.56
C GLY A 109 0.29 -0.90 -16.89
N CYS A 110 1.09 0.18 -16.94
CA CYS A 110 1.92 0.49 -18.11
C CYS A 110 2.91 -0.64 -18.42
N LEU A 111 3.55 -1.19 -17.38
CA LEU A 111 4.60 -2.20 -17.52
C LEU A 111 4.06 -3.59 -17.87
N LYS A 112 2.83 -3.90 -17.44
CA LYS A 112 2.13 -5.16 -17.72
C LYS A 112 1.48 -5.24 -19.10
N SER A 113 1.60 -4.20 -19.93
CA SER A 113 1.05 -4.23 -21.29
C SER A 113 1.66 -5.37 -22.13
N PRO A 114 0.97 -5.85 -23.19
CA PRO A 114 1.49 -6.91 -24.08
C PRO A 114 2.83 -6.57 -24.73
N GLU A 115 3.05 -5.29 -25.00
CA GLU A 115 4.31 -4.73 -25.50
C GLU A 115 5.40 -4.66 -24.40
N GLY A 116 5.03 -5.07 -23.17
CA GLY A 116 5.50 -4.46 -21.94
C GLY A 116 6.96 -4.69 -21.61
N GLY A 117 7.55 -3.68 -20.92
CA GLY A 117 8.97 -3.47 -20.68
C GLY A 117 9.80 -4.59 -20.01
N VAL A 118 10.96 -4.22 -19.47
CA VAL A 118 11.95 -5.24 -19.10
C VAL A 118 11.54 -5.97 -17.82
N VAL A 119 11.61 -7.31 -17.83
CA VAL A 119 11.12 -8.22 -16.76
C VAL A 119 11.53 -7.75 -15.36
N GLN A 120 12.78 -7.37 -15.20
CA GLN A 120 13.33 -6.88 -13.93
C GLN A 120 12.66 -5.60 -13.42
N VAL A 121 12.36 -4.66 -14.32
CA VAL A 121 11.68 -3.40 -13.96
C VAL A 121 10.23 -3.67 -13.58
N LYS A 122 9.53 -4.54 -14.33
CA LYS A 122 8.16 -4.97 -13.98
C LYS A 122 8.13 -5.58 -12.58
N ALA A 123 9.03 -6.51 -12.31
CA ALA A 123 9.13 -7.19 -11.02
C ALA A 123 9.38 -6.19 -9.88
N GLY A 124 10.25 -5.21 -10.11
CA GLY A 124 10.52 -4.11 -9.17
C GLY A 124 9.26 -3.30 -8.82
N VAL A 125 8.51 -2.84 -9.83
CA VAL A 125 7.29 -2.05 -9.61
C VAL A 125 6.19 -2.89 -8.94
N SER A 126 5.98 -4.12 -9.40
CA SER A 126 5.03 -5.04 -8.75
C SER A 126 5.39 -5.32 -7.28
N ALA A 127 6.68 -5.37 -6.92
CA ALA A 127 7.12 -5.49 -5.52
C ALA A 127 6.79 -4.22 -4.70
N VAL A 128 6.93 -3.03 -5.29
CA VAL A 128 6.52 -1.76 -4.66
C VAL A 128 5.01 -1.73 -4.43
N VAL A 129 4.19 -2.13 -5.41
CA VAL A 129 2.73 -2.23 -5.26
C VAL A 129 2.37 -3.16 -4.10
N LYS A 130 2.95 -4.36 -4.05
CA LYS A 130 2.73 -5.32 -2.95
C LYS A 130 3.11 -4.74 -1.58
N LYS A 131 4.21 -3.99 -1.50
CA LYS A 131 4.64 -3.33 -0.26
C LYS A 131 3.63 -2.25 0.17
N LEU A 132 3.17 -1.42 -0.76
CA LEU A 132 2.20 -0.36 -0.48
C LEU A 132 0.84 -0.93 -0.06
N ILE A 133 0.38 -2.02 -0.67
CA ILE A 133 -0.82 -2.76 -0.24
C ILE A 133 -0.69 -3.20 1.23
N LYS A 134 0.42 -3.84 1.59
CA LYS A 134 0.66 -4.27 2.98
C LYS A 134 0.68 -3.09 3.95
N GLN A 135 1.34 -2.00 3.57
CA GLN A 135 1.38 -0.78 4.40
C GLN A 135 -0.03 -0.22 4.62
N LEU A 136 -0.83 -0.09 3.56
CA LEU A 136 -2.19 0.42 3.65
C LEU A 136 -3.08 -0.49 4.50
N ILE A 137 -2.98 -1.81 4.34
CA ILE A 137 -3.68 -2.78 5.20
C ILE A 137 -3.38 -2.52 6.68
N MET A 138 -2.09 -2.38 7.05
CA MET A 138 -1.71 -2.13 8.43
C MET A 138 -2.26 -0.80 8.96
N LEU A 139 -2.18 0.27 8.17
CA LEU A 139 -2.68 1.59 8.56
C LEU A 139 -4.19 1.58 8.80
N GLN A 140 -4.95 0.98 7.88
CA GLN A 140 -6.41 0.92 7.97
C GLN A 140 -6.87 0.01 9.11
N ALA A 141 -6.22 -1.15 9.27
CA ALA A 141 -6.54 -2.07 10.36
C ALA A 141 -6.19 -1.47 11.73
N GLN A 142 -5.05 -0.79 11.86
CA GLN A 142 -4.68 -0.11 13.10
C GLN A 142 -5.66 1.03 13.41
N ALA A 143 -6.02 1.85 12.42
CA ALA A 143 -7.01 2.91 12.61
C ALA A 143 -8.38 2.36 13.06
N PHE A 144 -8.79 1.21 12.53
CA PHE A 144 -10.01 0.51 12.99
C PHE A 144 -9.88 0.05 14.44
N LEU A 145 -8.77 -0.60 14.81
CA LEU A 145 -8.52 -1.05 16.18
C LEU A 145 -8.42 0.11 17.17
N ASP A 146 -7.81 1.23 16.78
CA ASP A 146 -7.72 2.45 17.59
C ASP A 146 -9.12 3.02 17.87
N LYS A 147 -9.98 3.13 16.85
CA LYS A 147 -11.39 3.55 17.01
C LYS A 147 -12.19 2.62 17.92
N ALA A 148 -11.94 1.32 17.82
CA ALA A 148 -12.53 0.32 18.69
C ALA A 148 -11.94 0.30 20.12
N GLY A 149 -10.86 1.05 20.38
CA GLY A 149 -10.14 1.04 21.66
C GLY A 149 -9.26 -0.20 21.89
N LEU A 150 -9.07 -1.04 20.86
CA LEU A 150 -8.20 -2.23 20.89
C LEU A 150 -6.80 -1.98 20.33
N GLY A 151 -6.50 -0.77 19.85
CA GLY A 151 -5.22 -0.43 19.26
C GLY A 151 -4.02 -0.69 20.18
N GLU A 152 -4.05 -0.13 21.37
CA GLU A 152 -3.00 -0.32 22.39
C GLU A 152 -2.97 -1.77 22.92
N VAL A 153 -4.12 -2.44 22.97
CA VAL A 153 -4.22 -3.86 23.33
C VAL A 153 -3.50 -4.72 22.30
N ALA A 154 -3.75 -4.50 21.01
CA ALA A 154 -3.12 -5.23 19.91
C ALA A 154 -1.59 -5.00 19.89
N LYS A 155 -1.13 -3.77 20.15
CA LYS A 155 0.30 -3.45 20.27
C LYS A 155 0.94 -4.18 21.46
N ALA A 156 0.29 -4.15 22.63
CA ALA A 156 0.77 -4.82 23.83
C ALA A 156 0.88 -6.34 23.67
N LEU A 157 -0.02 -6.96 22.90
CA LEU A 157 0.01 -8.40 22.60
C LEU A 157 1.04 -8.78 21.52
N ASN A 158 1.43 -7.83 20.66
CA ASN A 158 2.40 -8.04 19.59
C ASN A 158 3.85 -7.79 20.05
N GLY A 159 4.06 -6.83 20.95
CA GLY A 159 5.31 -6.73 21.69
C GLY A 159 5.40 -7.90 22.66
N GLN A 160 6.53 -8.58 22.74
CA GLN A 160 6.75 -9.74 23.62
C GLN A 160 6.74 -9.40 25.14
N GLN A 161 5.92 -8.44 25.60
CA GLN A 161 5.63 -8.24 27.02
C GLN A 161 4.67 -9.34 27.48
N THR A 162 5.28 -10.47 27.86
CA THR A 162 4.62 -11.66 28.43
C THR A 162 4.04 -11.42 29.82
N ASP A 163 4.32 -10.28 30.43
CA ASP A 163 3.87 -9.95 31.77
C ASP A 163 2.57 -9.13 31.72
N SER A 164 1.48 -9.85 31.47
CA SER A 164 0.07 -9.41 31.53
C SER A 164 -0.31 -8.63 32.81
N LYS A 165 0.55 -8.65 33.83
CA LYS A 165 0.32 -8.06 35.16
C LYS A 165 0.65 -6.56 35.28
N GLY A 166 1.08 -5.89 34.21
CA GLY A 166 1.49 -4.48 34.30
C GLY A 166 1.00 -3.55 33.19
N ALA A 167 0.40 -4.06 32.11
CA ALA A 167 -0.02 -3.21 31.00
C ALA A 167 -1.41 -2.58 31.29
N PRO A 168 -1.52 -1.24 31.41
CA PRO A 168 -2.80 -0.59 31.71
C PRO A 168 -3.88 -0.84 30.65
N ALA A 169 -3.50 -1.17 29.42
CA ALA A 169 -4.42 -1.52 28.33
C ALA A 169 -5.08 -2.90 28.52
N LEU A 170 -4.47 -3.79 29.30
CA LEU A 170 -4.95 -5.15 29.55
C LEU A 170 -5.79 -5.28 30.83
N GLU A 171 -6.04 -4.16 31.54
CA GLU A 171 -6.95 -4.13 32.68
C GLU A 171 -8.36 -4.57 32.29
N GLU A 172 -8.99 -5.42 33.11
CA GLU A 172 -10.26 -6.08 32.77
C GLU A 172 -11.40 -5.09 32.42
N SER A 173 -11.48 -3.96 33.14
CA SER A 173 -12.51 -2.94 32.92
C SER A 173 -12.35 -2.23 31.57
N LYS A 174 -11.12 -1.80 31.24
CA LYS A 174 -10.80 -1.14 29.97
C LYS A 174 -10.93 -2.12 28.80
N LEU A 175 -10.49 -3.35 28.99
CA LEU A 175 -10.64 -4.39 27.97
C LEU A 175 -12.10 -4.72 27.70
N ARG A 176 -12.94 -4.84 28.73
CA ARG A 176 -14.39 -5.05 28.58
C ARG A 176 -15.06 -3.89 27.82
N ALA A 177 -14.67 -2.64 28.11
CA ALA A 177 -15.16 -1.47 27.39
C ALA A 177 -14.72 -1.47 25.92
N ALA A 178 -13.43 -1.75 25.65
CA ALA A 178 -12.88 -1.83 24.29
C ALA A 178 -13.54 -2.95 23.47
N LEU A 179 -13.75 -4.14 24.05
CA LEU A 179 -14.47 -5.23 23.39
C LEU A 179 -15.92 -4.87 23.09
N SER A 180 -16.62 -4.20 24.02
CA SER A 180 -17.97 -3.73 23.76
C SER A 180 -18.01 -2.72 22.61
N SER A 181 -17.05 -1.79 22.55
CA SER A 181 -16.90 -0.84 21.45
C SER A 181 -16.60 -1.54 20.12
N PHE A 182 -15.66 -2.49 20.12
CA PHE A 182 -15.29 -3.30 18.96
C PHE A 182 -16.50 -4.04 18.37
N TYR A 183 -17.28 -4.74 19.19
CA TYR A 183 -18.50 -5.42 18.71
C TYR A 183 -19.55 -4.43 18.18
N GLY A 184 -19.63 -3.23 18.76
CA GLY A 184 -20.49 -2.15 18.24
C GLY A 184 -20.07 -1.70 16.83
N HIS A 185 -18.77 -1.58 16.57
CA HIS A 185 -18.24 -1.27 15.24
C HIS A 185 -18.45 -2.43 14.24
N LEU A 186 -18.30 -3.68 14.70
CA LEU A 186 -18.55 -4.86 13.88
C LEU A 186 -20.01 -5.00 13.44
N ALA A 187 -20.95 -4.58 14.28
CA ALA A 187 -22.38 -4.61 13.95
C ALA A 187 -22.81 -3.48 12.99
N GLY A 188 -21.93 -2.51 12.71
CA GLY A 188 -22.22 -1.41 11.81
C GLY A 188 -22.26 -1.84 10.34
N VAL A 189 -23.11 -1.19 9.55
CA VAL A 189 -23.03 -1.28 8.08
C VAL A 189 -21.67 -0.71 7.66
N ASN A 190 -20.97 -1.40 6.76
CA ASN A 190 -19.65 -0.98 6.24
C ASN A 190 -18.51 -1.02 7.27
N THR A 191 -18.52 -2.00 8.18
CA THR A 191 -17.54 -2.22 9.26
C THR A 191 -16.07 -1.94 8.89
N LEU A 192 -15.62 -2.37 7.72
CA LEU A 192 -14.24 -2.23 7.26
C LEU A 192 -14.03 -1.21 6.15
N LEU A 193 -15.09 -0.56 5.66
CA LEU A 193 -14.93 0.46 4.62
C LEU A 193 -14.51 1.77 5.26
N THR A 194 -13.28 2.17 4.96
CA THR A 194 -12.80 3.53 5.24
C THR A 194 -12.88 4.37 3.97
N PRO A 195 -13.17 5.68 4.06
CA PRO A 195 -13.25 6.56 2.89
C PRO A 195 -11.98 6.53 2.01
N GLU A 196 -10.84 6.18 2.60
CA GLU A 196 -9.57 6.02 1.91
C GLU A 196 -9.54 4.81 0.96
N MET A 197 -10.21 3.70 1.31
CA MET A 197 -10.30 2.52 0.44
C MET A 197 -11.15 2.77 -0.81
N ASP A 198 -12.20 3.57 -0.69
CA ASP A 198 -13.07 3.94 -1.81
C ASP A 198 -12.34 4.78 -2.88
N ARG A 199 -11.23 5.43 -2.49
CA ARG A 199 -10.39 6.26 -3.36
C ARG A 199 -9.27 5.49 -4.05
N LEU A 200 -9.13 4.18 -3.79
CA LEU A 200 -8.23 3.33 -4.57
C LEU A 200 -8.80 3.16 -5.97
N SER A 201 -8.01 3.42 -7.01
CA SER A 201 -8.49 3.39 -8.39
C SER A 201 -8.68 1.97 -8.93
N ASP A 202 -7.79 1.04 -8.56
CA ASP A 202 -7.83 -0.35 -9.02
C ASP A 202 -8.83 -1.21 -8.22
N PRO A 203 -9.85 -1.83 -8.87
CA PRO A 203 -10.85 -2.65 -8.19
C PRO A 203 -10.29 -3.89 -7.47
N TRP A 204 -9.29 -4.55 -8.06
CA TRP A 204 -8.68 -5.73 -7.45
C TRP A 204 -7.88 -5.35 -6.20
N VAL A 205 -7.19 -4.21 -6.25
CA VAL A 205 -6.47 -3.67 -5.08
C VAL A 205 -7.47 -3.29 -3.99
N ARG A 206 -8.62 -2.68 -4.31
CA ARG A 206 -9.68 -2.39 -3.34
C ARG A 206 -10.09 -3.63 -2.54
N VAL A 207 -10.43 -4.71 -3.24
CA VAL A 207 -10.82 -5.99 -2.62
C VAL A 207 -9.67 -6.55 -1.79
N THR A 208 -8.46 -6.60 -2.35
CA THR A 208 -7.27 -7.13 -1.67
C THR A 208 -6.95 -6.40 -0.36
N VAL A 209 -7.05 -5.06 -0.35
CA VAL A 209 -6.81 -4.27 0.85
C VAL A 209 -7.95 -4.49 1.85
N ARG A 210 -9.21 -4.55 1.41
CA ARG A 210 -10.37 -4.81 2.28
C ARG A 210 -10.24 -6.16 3.00
N ASP A 211 -10.01 -7.23 2.25
CA ASP A 211 -9.86 -8.58 2.79
C ASP A 211 -8.66 -8.64 3.72
N GLY A 212 -7.54 -8.03 3.31
CA GLY A 212 -6.33 -7.94 4.12
C GLY A 212 -6.54 -7.24 5.47
N VAL A 213 -7.34 -6.15 5.49
CA VAL A 213 -7.73 -5.47 6.73
C VAL A 213 -8.57 -6.40 7.60
N GLY A 214 -9.55 -7.09 7.02
CA GLY A 214 -10.38 -8.04 7.75
C GLY A 214 -9.57 -9.16 8.38
N VAL A 215 -8.65 -9.77 7.62
CA VAL A 215 -7.74 -10.81 8.11
C VAL A 215 -6.89 -10.28 9.27
N PHE A 216 -6.33 -9.07 9.15
CA PHE A 216 -5.52 -8.46 10.21
C PHE A 216 -6.32 -8.22 11.48
N VAL A 217 -7.55 -7.70 11.37
CA VAL A 217 -8.45 -7.45 12.50
C VAL A 217 -8.82 -8.77 13.18
N LYS A 218 -9.19 -9.79 12.40
CA LYS A 218 -9.51 -11.14 12.90
C LYS A 218 -8.31 -11.77 13.61
N ASP A 219 -7.09 -11.67 13.06
CA ASP A 219 -5.88 -12.21 13.69
C ASP A 219 -5.51 -11.47 14.98
N SER A 220 -5.72 -10.15 15.01
CA SER A 220 -5.52 -9.34 16.22
C SER A 220 -6.52 -9.72 17.31
N TYR A 221 -7.79 -9.94 16.95
CA TYR A 221 -8.80 -10.46 17.86
C TYR A 221 -8.48 -11.88 18.34
N ALA A 222 -8.02 -12.77 17.46
CA ALA A 222 -7.66 -14.15 17.83
C ALA A 222 -6.55 -14.20 18.87
N ARG A 223 -5.53 -13.34 18.74
CA ARG A 223 -4.46 -13.18 19.74
C ARG A 223 -5.00 -12.72 21.08
N LEU A 224 -5.86 -11.71 21.08
CA LEU A 224 -6.53 -11.22 22.28
C LEU A 224 -7.39 -12.29 22.94
N HIS A 225 -8.21 -12.99 22.15
CA HIS A 225 -9.07 -14.07 22.61
C HIS A 225 -8.25 -15.19 23.26
N ALA A 226 -7.15 -15.62 22.63
CA ALA A 226 -6.24 -16.60 23.21
C ALA A 226 -5.57 -16.09 24.50
N HIS A 227 -5.21 -14.81 24.56
CA HIS A 227 -4.61 -14.20 25.75
C HIS A 227 -5.58 -14.15 26.94
N VAL A 228 -6.85 -13.78 26.73
CA VAL A 228 -7.87 -13.74 27.78
C VAL A 228 -8.18 -15.14 28.32
N LEU A 229 -8.17 -16.16 27.47
CA LEU A 229 -8.42 -17.55 27.87
C LEU A 229 -7.20 -18.24 28.52
N ASN A 230 -6.02 -17.64 28.44
CA ASN A 230 -4.81 -18.23 29.01
C ASN A 230 -4.83 -18.09 30.55
N PRO A 231 -4.78 -19.21 31.31
CA PRO A 231 -4.79 -19.17 32.78
C PRO A 231 -3.64 -18.37 33.39
N LYS A 232 -2.54 -18.18 32.66
CA LYS A 232 -1.36 -17.42 33.11
C LYS A 232 -1.52 -15.90 33.00
N SER A 233 -2.55 -15.41 32.32
CA SER A 233 -2.76 -13.98 32.09
C SER A 233 -3.32 -13.24 33.31
N GLY A 234 -3.74 -13.96 34.35
CA GLY A 234 -4.18 -13.36 35.61
C GLY A 234 -5.59 -12.75 35.58
N TYR A 235 -6.36 -13.01 34.52
CA TYR A 235 -7.77 -12.61 34.44
C TYR A 235 -8.64 -13.41 35.41
N SER A 236 -9.73 -12.80 35.87
CA SER A 236 -10.71 -13.47 36.71
C SER A 236 -11.39 -14.63 35.97
N PRO A 237 -11.87 -15.69 36.67
CA PRO A 237 -12.57 -16.81 36.02
C PRO A 237 -13.80 -16.40 35.19
N GLY A 238 -14.39 -15.23 35.47
CA GLY A 238 -15.52 -14.66 34.73
C GLY A 238 -15.13 -13.78 33.54
N ALA A 239 -13.84 -13.57 33.28
CA ALA A 239 -13.38 -12.73 32.19
C ALA A 239 -13.77 -13.28 30.82
N SER A 240 -13.88 -14.61 30.66
CA SER A 240 -14.33 -15.23 29.40
C SER A 240 -15.71 -14.75 28.95
N ALA A 241 -16.58 -14.31 29.88
CA ALA A 241 -17.90 -13.78 29.55
C ALA A 241 -17.87 -12.47 28.74
N MET A 242 -16.73 -11.77 28.66
CA MET A 242 -16.58 -10.58 27.80
C MET A 242 -16.36 -10.94 26.32
N LEU A 243 -15.97 -12.19 26.03
CA LEU A 243 -15.74 -12.69 24.67
C LEU A 243 -17.06 -13.18 24.08
N LYS A 244 -17.81 -12.28 23.43
CA LYS A 244 -19.13 -12.58 22.85
C LYS A 244 -19.06 -13.46 21.60
N HIS A 245 -17.93 -13.43 20.90
CA HIS A 245 -17.75 -14.11 19.62
C HIS A 245 -16.43 -14.89 19.60
N SER A 246 -16.41 -16.03 18.93
CA SER A 246 -15.17 -16.72 18.59
C SER A 246 -14.48 -16.02 17.41
N PRO A 247 -13.16 -16.22 17.22
CA PRO A 247 -12.46 -15.69 16.05
C PRO A 247 -13.10 -16.12 14.71
N LYS A 248 -13.68 -17.33 14.65
CA LYS A 248 -14.40 -17.79 13.45
C LYS A 248 -15.70 -17.04 13.21
N GLN A 249 -16.41 -16.66 14.26
CA GLN A 249 -17.59 -15.80 14.13
C GLN A 249 -17.21 -14.38 13.70
N ILE A 250 -16.07 -13.86 14.17
CA ILE A 250 -15.55 -12.56 13.68
C ILE A 250 -15.24 -12.63 12.18
N GLU A 251 -14.62 -13.72 11.71
CA GLU A 251 -14.39 -13.96 10.29
C GLU A 251 -15.68 -13.89 9.47
N THR A 252 -16.75 -14.57 9.92
CA THR A 252 -18.08 -14.51 9.29
C THR A 252 -18.69 -13.12 9.32
N LEU A 253 -18.52 -12.35 10.40
CA LEU A 253 -19.05 -10.98 10.51
C LEU A 253 -18.31 -10.00 9.60
N LEU A 254 -17.05 -10.28 9.28
CA LEU A 254 -16.23 -9.45 8.39
C LEU A 254 -16.38 -9.81 6.91
N ASP A 255 -17.09 -10.91 6.60
CA ASP A 255 -17.32 -11.43 5.24
C ASP A 255 -16.00 -11.71 4.50
N ILE A 256 -15.08 -12.42 5.19
CA ILE A 256 -13.75 -12.82 4.71
C ILE A 256 -13.53 -14.34 4.78
#